data_AF-A0A448X5D8-F1
#
_entry.id   AF-A0A448X5D8-F1
#
_cell.length_a   1.000
_cell.length_b   1.000
_cell.length_c   1.000
_cell.angle_alpha   90.00
_cell.angle_beta   90.00
_cell.angle_gamma   90.00
#
_symmetry.space_group_name_H-M   'P 1'
#
loop_
_entity.id
_entity.type
_entity.pdbx_description
1 polymer ?
#
loop_
_entity_poly.entity_id
_entity_poly.type
_entity_poly.pdbx_seq_one_letter_code
_entity_poly.pdbx_strand_id
1 'polypeptide(L)'
;MLWEARVRNGHIKRITDSDIQSLVLELIGTNVRFDKLHVILKFSSTYITCPADPSKTLGIKLPFLVLIVKNLKKYFTFEIMVLDDKGIRRRFRASNYQSTTRVKPFICTMPMRLDEGWNQIQFNMADFTKRAYGTNFVEIMRIQVSALVLVKFEYSSYAACDFSLCKIIEQDKL
;
A
#
# COMPACT_ATOMS: atom_id res chain seq x y z
N MET A 1 18.83 1.14 1.06
CA MET A 1 17.56 0.40 0.95
C MET A 1 16.51 1.34 0.45
N LEU A 2 15.77 0.93 -0.57
CA LEU A 2 14.63 1.66 -1.11
C LEU A 2 13.42 1.54 -0.16
N TRP A 3 13.32 0.45 0.60
CA TRP A 3 12.29 0.25 1.62
C TRP A 3 12.79 0.41 3.05
N GLU A 4 11.96 0.98 3.93
CA GLU A 4 12.10 0.88 5.38
C GLU A 4 11.07 -0.13 5.88
N ALA A 5 11.54 -1.13 6.63
CA ALA A 5 10.71 -2.05 7.36
C ALA A 5 10.66 -1.65 8.84
N ARG A 6 9.45 -1.54 9.38
CA ARG A 6 9.24 -1.40 10.81
C ARG A 6 8.47 -2.61 11.31
N VAL A 7 8.96 -3.21 12.39
CA VAL A 7 8.35 -4.37 13.03
C VAL A 7 8.14 -4.05 14.51
N ARG A 8 6.92 -4.27 14.98
CA ARG A 8 6.60 -4.24 16.41
C ARG A 8 5.47 -5.22 16.67
N ASN A 9 5.68 -6.14 17.61
CA ASN A 9 4.77 -7.23 17.95
C ASN A 9 4.30 -8.03 16.71
N GLY A 10 5.26 -8.48 15.91
CA GLY A 10 5.05 -9.07 14.60
C GLY A 10 6.35 -9.55 13.97
N HIS A 11 6.31 -9.89 12.69
CA HIS A 11 7.50 -10.20 11.89
C HIS A 11 7.29 -9.81 10.43
N ILE A 12 8.40 -9.57 9.74
CA ILE A 12 8.45 -9.50 8.28
C ILE A 12 9.38 -10.62 7.82
N LYS A 13 8.89 -11.51 6.97
CA LYS A 13 9.64 -12.68 6.49
C LYS A 13 9.42 -12.90 5.01
N ARG A 14 10.44 -13.39 4.32
CA ARG A 14 10.27 -13.98 2.99
C ARG A 14 9.91 -15.44 3.14
N ILE A 15 8.83 -15.85 2.50
CA ILE A 15 8.41 -17.25 2.45
C ILE A 15 8.11 -17.64 1.00
N THR A 16 8.12 -18.94 0.70
CA THR A 16 7.56 -19.46 -0.54
C THR A 16 6.10 -19.80 -0.28
N ASP A 17 5.17 -19.12 -0.97
CA ASP A 17 3.75 -19.42 -0.83
C ASP A 17 3.41 -20.72 -1.56
N SER A 18 2.62 -21.59 -0.94
CA SER A 18 2.24 -22.89 -1.48
C SER A 18 1.37 -22.81 -2.73
N ASP A 19 0.54 -21.77 -2.84
CA ASP A 19 -0.51 -21.72 -3.87
C ASP A 19 0.05 -21.21 -5.19
N ILE A 20 0.98 -20.26 -5.13
CA ILE A 20 1.64 -19.67 -6.31
C ILE A 20 3.08 -20.16 -6.51
N GLN A 21 3.60 -20.99 -5.60
CA GLN A 21 4.96 -21.54 -5.64
C GLN A 21 6.05 -20.47 -5.87
N SER A 22 5.85 -19.29 -5.29
CA SER A 22 6.71 -18.12 -5.53
C SER A 22 7.09 -17.45 -4.21
N LEU A 23 8.20 -16.71 -4.24
CA LEU A 23 8.67 -15.94 -3.10
C LEU A 23 7.76 -14.74 -2.87
N VAL A 24 7.36 -14.58 -1.62
CA VAL A 24 6.43 -13.55 -1.17
C VAL A 24 6.94 -12.92 0.12
N LEU A 25 6.61 -11.66 0.33
CA LEU A 25 6.91 -10.98 1.58
C LEU A 25 5.70 -11.06 2.51
N GLU A 26 5.86 -11.78 3.62
CA GLU A 26 4.86 -11.92 4.67
C GLU A 26 5.07 -10.87 5.76
N LEU A 27 4.05 -10.03 5.99
CA LEU A 27 4.06 -9.00 7.03
C LEU A 27 3.07 -9.33 8.14
N ILE A 28 3.51 -10.01 9.21
CA ILE A 28 2.66 -10.33 10.35
C ILE A 28 2.74 -9.26 11.43
N GLY A 29 1.61 -8.75 11.93
CA GLY A 29 1.57 -7.85 13.09
C GLY A 29 0.31 -8.03 13.95
N THR A 30 0.45 -7.90 15.27
CA THR A 30 -0.69 -7.90 16.18
C THR A 30 -1.40 -6.54 16.13
N ASN A 31 -2.55 -6.48 15.47
CA ASN A 31 -3.40 -5.31 15.50
C ASN A 31 -4.17 -5.30 16.82
N VAL A 32 -3.72 -4.52 17.81
CA VAL A 32 -4.50 -4.26 19.01
C VAL A 32 -5.66 -3.35 18.60
N ARG A 33 -6.88 -3.91 18.63
CA ARG A 33 -8.13 -3.16 18.48
C ARG A 33 -8.21 -2.16 19.64
N PHE A 34 -8.31 -0.86 19.37
CA PHE A 34 -8.99 0.04 20.29
C PHE A 34 -10.33 0.34 19.65
N ASP A 35 -11.32 -0.45 20.05
CA ASP A 35 -12.72 -0.22 19.72
C ASP A 35 -13.14 1.16 20.26
N LYS A 36 -13.87 1.89 19.42
CA LYS A 36 -14.82 2.98 19.71
C LYS A 36 -14.30 4.15 20.59
N LEU A 37 -14.53 5.35 20.04
CA LEU A 37 -14.42 6.66 20.69
C LEU A 37 -12.99 7.17 20.83
N HIS A 38 -12.67 8.19 20.03
CA HIS A 38 -11.59 9.16 20.23
C HIS A 38 -10.29 8.59 20.85
N VAL A 39 -9.37 8.11 20.01
CA VAL A 39 -7.92 8.37 20.08
C VAL A 39 -7.27 7.55 18.96
N ILE A 40 -6.87 8.28 17.92
CA ILE A 40 -5.73 8.06 17.04
C ILE A 40 -5.25 6.60 17.00
N LEU A 41 -5.56 5.95 15.88
CA LEU A 41 -4.80 4.85 15.26
C LEU A 41 -3.35 4.86 15.76
N LYS A 42 -3.03 4.10 16.81
CA LYS A 42 -1.65 3.65 16.99
C LYS A 42 -1.42 2.74 15.80
N PHE A 43 -0.74 3.32 14.81
CA PHE A 43 -0.22 2.72 13.61
C PHE A 43 -0.07 1.22 13.76
N SER A 44 -0.59 0.47 12.78
CA SER A 44 -0.19 -0.93 12.59
C SER A 44 1.32 -1.00 12.83
N SER A 45 1.69 -1.74 13.86
CA SER A 45 3.02 -1.69 14.45
C SER A 45 4.07 -2.33 13.52
N THR A 46 3.60 -3.03 12.49
CA THR A 46 4.43 -3.66 11.47
C THR A 46 4.01 -3.18 10.07
N TYR A 47 4.92 -2.52 9.36
CA TYR A 47 4.69 -1.98 8.02
C TYR A 47 5.99 -1.90 7.23
N ILE A 48 5.86 -1.83 5.91
CA ILE A 48 6.93 -1.42 4.99
C ILE A 48 6.55 -0.11 4.32
N THR A 49 7.52 0.78 4.14
CA THR A 49 7.32 2.06 3.45
C THR A 49 8.42 2.30 2.42
N CYS A 50 8.04 2.88 1.30
CA CYS A 50 8.92 3.20 0.20
C CYS A 50 8.65 4.64 -0.27
N PRO A 51 9.65 5.54 -0.27
CA PRO A 51 11.06 5.25 0.02
C PRO A 51 11.36 5.18 1.53
N ALA A 52 12.46 4.52 1.90
CA ALA A 52 12.91 4.41 3.30
C ALA A 52 13.14 5.79 3.95
N ASP A 53 13.70 6.72 3.19
CA ASP A 53 13.98 8.08 3.63
C ASP A 53 12.70 8.95 3.53
N PRO A 54 12.21 9.54 4.64
CA PRO A 54 11.06 10.45 4.64
C PRO A 54 11.20 11.66 3.70
N SER A 55 12.43 12.11 3.45
CA SER A 55 12.73 13.27 2.61
C SER A 55 12.68 12.97 1.10
N LYS A 56 12.77 11.69 0.73
CA LYS A 56 12.76 11.25 -0.67
C LYS A 56 11.35 10.91 -1.16
N THR A 57 11.20 10.90 -2.47
CA THR A 57 9.98 10.51 -3.18
C THR A 57 10.27 9.45 -4.23
N LEU A 58 9.26 8.63 -4.57
CA LEU A 58 9.35 7.63 -5.62
C LEU A 58 9.37 8.24 -7.03
N GLY A 59 8.63 9.32 -7.25
CA GLY A 59 8.56 10.00 -8.55
C GLY A 59 7.88 9.19 -9.67
N ILE A 60 6.98 8.25 -9.31
CA ILE A 60 6.37 7.35 -10.28
C ILE A 60 5.16 8.02 -10.93
N LYS A 61 5.26 8.30 -12.23
CA LYS A 61 4.22 8.99 -13.02
C LYS A 61 3.20 8.05 -13.66
N LEU A 62 3.36 6.74 -13.51
CA LEU A 62 2.38 5.78 -14.00
C LEU A 62 1.13 5.83 -13.13
N PRO A 63 -0.08 6.00 -13.71
CA PRO A 63 -1.30 6.19 -12.94
C PRO A 63 -1.87 4.89 -12.39
N PHE A 64 -1.49 3.73 -12.94
CA PHE A 64 -1.99 2.42 -12.52
C PHE A 64 -0.99 1.75 -11.58
N LEU A 65 -1.44 1.45 -10.37
CA LEU A 65 -0.74 0.62 -9.41
C LEU A 65 -1.47 -0.71 -9.27
N VAL A 66 -0.76 -1.83 -9.42
CA VAL A 66 -1.32 -3.16 -9.19
C VAL A 66 -0.65 -3.78 -7.96
N LEU A 67 -1.48 -4.22 -7.02
CA LEU A 67 -1.07 -4.89 -5.81
C LEU A 67 -1.67 -6.29 -5.77
N ILE A 68 -0.83 -7.30 -5.70
CA ILE A 68 -1.25 -8.69 -5.52
C ILE A 68 -1.09 -9.03 -4.04
N VAL A 69 -2.21 -9.36 -3.39
CA VAL A 69 -2.29 -9.60 -1.95
C VAL A 69 -2.97 -10.92 -1.64
N LYS A 70 -2.42 -11.71 -0.71
CA LYS A 70 -3.17 -12.84 -0.13
C LYS A 70 -3.98 -12.38 1.07
N ASN A 71 -5.30 -12.61 1.03
CA ASN A 71 -6.20 -12.31 2.13
C ASN A 71 -6.07 -13.37 3.23
N LEU A 72 -5.41 -12.99 4.32
CA LEU A 72 -5.24 -13.85 5.50
C LEU A 72 -6.41 -13.78 6.50
N LYS A 73 -7.58 -13.27 6.07
CA LYS A 73 -8.77 -13.01 6.92
C LYS A 73 -8.47 -12.10 8.11
N LYS A 74 -7.55 -11.16 7.93
CA LYS A 74 -7.10 -10.19 8.96
C LYS A 74 -7.17 -8.77 8.43
N TYR A 75 -7.09 -7.80 9.33
CA TYR A 75 -7.09 -6.39 8.93
C TYR A 75 -5.88 -6.06 8.08
N PHE A 76 -6.14 -5.44 6.94
CA PHE A 76 -5.17 -5.02 5.95
C PHE A 76 -5.41 -3.56 5.58
N THR A 77 -4.32 -2.82 5.39
CA THR A 77 -4.39 -1.46 4.89
C THR A 77 -3.12 -1.10 4.12
N PHE A 78 -3.28 -0.27 3.11
CA PHE A 78 -2.15 0.41 2.48
C PHE A 78 -2.48 1.87 2.24
N GLU A 79 -1.44 2.66 2.13
CA GLU A 79 -1.48 4.09 1.93
C GLU A 79 -0.57 4.48 0.76
N ILE A 80 -1.08 5.35 -0.10
CA ILE A 80 -0.35 5.93 -1.23
C ILE A 80 -0.40 7.45 -1.06
N MET A 81 0.77 8.08 -1.04
CA MET A 81 0.89 9.54 -1.12
C MET A 81 1.12 9.93 -2.58
N VAL A 82 0.31 10.84 -3.09
CA VAL A 82 0.43 11.38 -4.44
C VAL A 82 0.63 12.89 -4.41
N LEU A 83 1.26 13.40 -5.46
CA LEU A 83 1.30 14.81 -5.80
C LEU A 83 0.21 15.09 -6.85
N ASP A 84 -0.59 16.13 -6.62
CA ASP A 84 -1.54 16.64 -7.61
C ASP A 84 -0.98 17.83 -8.40
N ASP A 85 -1.66 18.22 -9.47
CA ASP A 85 -1.29 19.33 -10.37
C ASP A 85 -1.35 20.72 -9.71
N LYS A 86 -1.89 20.82 -8.49
CA LYS A 86 -1.82 22.02 -7.65
C LYS A 86 -0.63 22.01 -6.70
N GLY A 87 0.25 21.02 -6.82
CA GLY A 87 1.39 20.84 -5.92
C GLY A 87 0.99 20.36 -4.52
N ILE A 88 -0.24 19.87 -4.34
CA ILE A 88 -0.74 19.42 -3.04
C ILE A 88 -0.51 17.93 -2.88
N ARG A 89 0.03 17.54 -1.73
CA ARG A 89 0.24 16.14 -1.36
C ARG A 89 -1.05 15.57 -0.79
N ARG A 90 -1.58 14.52 -1.42
CA ARG A 90 -2.81 13.83 -1.00
C ARG A 90 -2.49 12.40 -0.60
N ARG A 91 -3.11 11.90 0.47
CA ARG A 91 -3.01 10.50 0.86
C ARG A 91 -4.27 9.74 0.47
N PHE A 92 -4.10 8.58 -0.13
CA PHE A 92 -5.14 7.60 -0.38
C PHE A 92 -4.88 6.40 0.51
N ARG A 93 -5.79 6.13 1.42
CA ARG A 93 -5.72 4.96 2.30
C ARG A 93 -6.85 4.01 1.97
N ALA A 94 -6.52 2.80 1.61
CA ALA A 94 -7.49 1.75 1.41
C ALA A 94 -7.36 0.72 2.55
N SER A 95 -8.50 0.21 3.04
CA SER A 95 -8.51 -0.76 4.12
C SER A 95 -9.73 -1.67 4.10
N ASN A 96 -9.58 -2.91 4.56
CA ASN A 96 -10.66 -3.91 4.57
C ASN A 96 -11.58 -3.85 5.82
N TYR A 97 -11.33 -2.91 6.73
CA TYR A 97 -12.15 -2.65 7.92
C TYR A 97 -12.94 -1.34 7.85
N GLN A 98 -12.69 -0.53 6.82
CA GLN A 98 -13.47 0.68 6.56
C GLN A 98 -14.74 0.30 5.79
N SER A 99 -15.88 0.90 6.15
CA SER A 99 -17.17 0.64 5.49
C SER A 99 -17.57 1.72 4.48
N THR A 100 -17.12 2.96 4.68
CA THR A 100 -17.53 4.11 3.84
C THR A 100 -16.32 4.89 3.34
N THR A 101 -16.40 5.40 2.11
CA THR A 101 -15.43 6.37 1.60
C THR A 101 -15.56 7.68 2.38
N ARG A 102 -14.43 8.29 2.76
CA ARG A 102 -14.39 9.61 3.39
C ARG A 102 -13.30 10.44 2.74
N VAL A 103 -13.67 11.61 2.22
CA VAL A 103 -12.75 12.55 1.60
C VAL A 103 -12.55 13.73 2.55
N LYS A 104 -11.30 13.92 2.98
CA LYS A 104 -10.82 15.11 3.68
C LYS A 104 -9.76 15.77 2.82
N PRO A 105 -9.42 17.07 3.03
CA PRO A 105 -8.45 17.76 2.19
C PRO A 105 -7.17 16.96 1.93
N PHE A 106 -6.50 16.42 2.95
CA PHE A 106 -5.22 15.74 2.75
C PHE A 106 -5.29 14.21 2.75
N ILE A 107 -6.48 13.63 2.93
CA ILE A 107 -6.64 12.19 3.02
C ILE A 107 -8.00 11.72 2.53
N CYS A 108 -7.98 10.75 1.63
CA CYS A 108 -9.13 9.98 1.21
C CYS A 108 -9.01 8.56 1.78
N THR A 109 -9.96 8.15 2.62
CA THR A 109 -10.04 6.78 3.13
C THR A 109 -11.11 6.01 2.36
N MET A 110 -10.76 4.85 1.82
CA MET A 110 -11.63 4.03 0.98
C MET A 110 -11.79 2.62 1.55
N PRO A 111 -13.01 2.06 1.50
CA PRO A 111 -13.23 0.65 1.82
C PRO A 111 -12.65 -0.23 0.70
N MET A 112 -12.16 -1.41 1.06
CA MET A 112 -11.88 -2.49 0.09
C MET A 112 -12.52 -3.78 0.56
N ARG A 113 -12.90 -4.63 -0.39
CA ARG A 113 -13.27 -6.02 -0.13
C ARG A 113 -12.21 -6.90 -0.75
N LEU A 114 -11.82 -7.95 -0.03
CA LEU A 114 -10.88 -8.94 -0.50
C LEU A 114 -11.58 -10.29 -0.44
N ASP A 115 -11.49 -11.04 -1.53
CA ASP A 115 -11.95 -12.42 -1.61
C ASP A 115 -10.97 -13.34 -0.87
N GLU A 116 -11.37 -14.60 -0.67
CA GLU A 116 -10.48 -15.58 -0.04
C GLU A 116 -9.29 -15.91 -0.97
N GLY A 117 -8.09 -16.05 -0.39
CA GLY A 117 -6.88 -16.37 -1.15
C GLY A 117 -6.24 -15.15 -1.81
N TRP A 118 -5.71 -15.33 -3.02
CA TRP A 118 -4.96 -14.31 -3.75
C TRP A 118 -5.87 -13.33 -4.47
N ASN A 119 -5.61 -12.04 -4.29
CA ASN A 119 -6.38 -10.93 -4.83
C ASN A 119 -5.46 -10.00 -5.62
N GLN A 120 -5.90 -9.57 -6.81
CA GLN A 120 -5.24 -8.52 -7.57
C GLN A 120 -6.02 -7.22 -7.44
N ILE A 121 -5.46 -6.26 -6.72
CA ILE A 121 -6.02 -4.94 -6.49
C ILE A 121 -5.42 -3.97 -7.49
N GLN A 122 -6.25 -3.31 -8.29
CA GLN A 122 -5.82 -2.30 -9.25
C GLN A 122 -6.27 -0.92 -8.81
N PHE A 123 -5.34 0.03 -8.79
CA PHE A 123 -5.56 1.42 -8.37
C PHE A 123 -5.24 2.35 -9.52
N ASN A 124 -6.28 3.04 -10.02
CA ASN A 124 -6.12 4.14 -10.96
C ASN A 124 -6.01 5.46 -10.19
N MET A 125 -4.77 5.88 -9.91
CA MET A 125 -4.49 7.09 -9.13
C MET A 125 -4.94 8.37 -9.84
N ALA A 126 -4.95 8.40 -11.18
CA ALA A 126 -5.47 9.54 -11.93
C ALA A 126 -6.96 9.73 -11.70
N ASP A 127 -7.72 8.65 -11.83
CA ASP A 127 -9.17 8.64 -11.65
C ASP A 127 -9.57 8.89 -10.18
N PHE A 128 -8.86 8.29 -9.22
CA PHE A 128 -9.09 8.59 -7.79
C PHE A 128 -8.78 10.05 -7.43
N THR A 129 -7.70 10.62 -7.94
CA THR A 129 -7.35 12.04 -7.71
C THR A 129 -8.42 12.96 -8.30
N LYS A 130 -8.88 12.65 -9.52
CA LYS A 130 -9.92 13.42 -10.20
C LYS A 130 -11.24 13.39 -9.45
N ARG A 131 -11.72 12.21 -9.04
CA ARG A 131 -12.99 12.06 -8.32
C ARG A 131 -12.96 12.64 -6.91
N ALA A 132 -11.86 12.47 -6.18
CA ALA A 132 -11.80 12.91 -4.79
C ALA A 132 -11.55 14.42 -4.66
N TYR A 133 -10.76 15.01 -5.56
CA TYR A 133 -10.27 16.39 -5.38
C TYR A 133 -10.47 17.30 -6.59
N GLY A 134 -10.95 16.78 -7.73
CA GLY A 134 -11.08 17.53 -8.98
C GLY A 134 -9.74 17.88 -9.66
N THR A 135 -8.62 17.46 -9.09
CA THR A 135 -7.25 17.72 -9.56
C THR A 135 -6.72 16.57 -10.40
N ASN A 136 -5.63 16.82 -11.13
CA ASN A 136 -4.99 15.79 -11.94
C ASN A 136 -3.82 15.16 -11.17
N PHE A 137 -3.64 13.85 -11.37
CA PHE A 137 -2.51 13.11 -10.81
C PHE A 137 -1.20 13.49 -11.52
N VAL A 138 -0.15 13.72 -10.75
CA VAL A 138 1.20 13.99 -11.26
C VAL A 138 2.11 12.79 -11.03
N GLU A 139 2.25 12.37 -9.77
CA GLU A 139 3.12 11.24 -9.41
C GLU A 139 2.75 10.61 -8.06
N ILE A 140 3.14 9.35 -7.90
CA ILE A 140 3.20 8.66 -6.61
C ILE A 140 4.51 9.06 -5.93
N MET A 141 4.39 9.57 -4.71
CA MET A 141 5.51 10.01 -3.89
C MET A 141 5.96 8.93 -2.91
N ARG A 142 5.01 8.19 -2.33
CA ARG A 142 5.28 7.20 -1.28
C ARG A 142 4.22 6.12 -1.25
N ILE A 143 4.63 4.89 -0.99
CA ILE A 143 3.74 3.75 -0.75
C ILE A 143 4.07 3.19 0.62
N GLN A 144 3.05 2.95 1.43
CA GLN A 144 3.18 2.24 2.70
C GLN A 144 2.17 1.11 2.73
N VAL A 145 2.61 -0.09 3.07
CA VAL A 145 1.74 -1.25 3.26
C VAL A 145 1.86 -1.70 4.70
N SER A 146 0.71 -1.90 5.35
CA SER A 146 0.66 -2.29 6.75
C SER A 146 -0.26 -3.50 6.95
N ALA A 147 0.17 -4.35 7.88
CA ALA A 147 -0.49 -5.58 8.30
C ALA A 147 -0.49 -6.78 7.31
N LEU A 148 -0.99 -7.90 7.86
CA LEU A 148 -0.99 -9.31 7.44
C LEU A 148 -1.35 -9.61 5.99
N VAL A 149 -0.36 -9.48 5.11
CA VAL A 149 -0.49 -9.80 3.69
C VAL A 149 0.82 -10.35 3.13
N LEU A 150 0.68 -11.25 2.15
CA LEU A 150 1.70 -11.59 1.18
C LEU A 150 1.61 -10.63 0.01
N VAL A 151 2.64 -9.80 -0.19
CA VAL A 151 2.59 -8.72 -1.17
C VAL A 151 3.47 -9.03 -2.38
N LYS A 152 2.89 -8.95 -3.57
CA LYS A 152 3.59 -8.80 -4.84
C LYS A 152 3.12 -7.50 -5.50
N PHE A 153 4.03 -6.65 -5.94
CA PHE A 153 3.68 -5.41 -6.64
C PHE A 153 3.97 -5.54 -8.12
N GLU A 154 3.02 -5.13 -8.94
CA GLU A 154 3.15 -5.06 -10.39
C GLU A 154 2.78 -3.65 -10.88
N TYR A 155 3.56 -3.12 -11.81
CA TYR A 155 3.14 -1.97 -12.60
C TYR A 155 2.75 -2.49 -13.97
N SER A 156 1.53 -2.18 -14.41
CA SER A 156 1.12 -2.47 -15.77
C SER A 156 1.14 -1.18 -16.57
N SER A 157 2.13 -1.06 -17.46
CA SER A 157 2.02 -0.28 -18.68
C SER A 157 2.11 -1.25 -19.85
N TYR A 158 1.35 -1.02 -20.91
CA TYR A 158 1.50 -1.69 -22.22
C TYR A 158 2.90 -1.48 -22.86
N ALA A 159 3.86 -0.91 -22.14
CA ALA A 159 5.25 -0.79 -22.51
C ALA A 159 6.11 -1.21 -21.31
N ALA A 160 7.02 -2.16 -21.56
CA ALA A 160 7.93 -2.72 -20.59
C ALA A 160 8.72 -1.63 -19.83
N CYS A 161 8.52 -1.56 -18.52
CA CYS A 161 9.49 -1.01 -17.58
C CYS A 161 9.52 -1.95 -16.39
N ASP A 162 10.67 -2.60 -16.25
CA ASP A 162 10.96 -3.77 -15.42
C ASP A 162 11.10 -3.42 -13.93
N PHE A 163 10.16 -2.62 -13.42
CA PHE A 163 10.12 -2.07 -12.07
C PHE A 163 9.01 -2.72 -11.23
N SER A 164 8.88 -4.05 -11.27
CA SER A 164 8.09 -4.73 -10.24
C SER A 164 8.70 -4.37 -8.88
N LEU A 165 7.96 -3.84 -7.89
CA LEU A 165 8.57 -3.64 -6.56
C LEU A 165 9.04 -4.99 -5.96
N CYS A 166 8.62 -6.13 -6.53
CA CYS A 166 9.23 -7.42 -6.26
C CYS A 166 10.72 -7.50 -6.62
N LYS A 167 11.18 -6.96 -7.75
CA LYS A 167 12.61 -6.90 -8.08
C LYS A 167 13.38 -6.01 -7.10
N ILE A 168 12.75 -4.95 -6.61
CA ILE A 168 13.32 -4.08 -5.57
C ILE A 168 13.38 -4.79 -4.21
N ILE A 169 12.32 -5.49 -3.81
CA ILE A 169 12.30 -6.29 -2.58
C ILE A 169 13.35 -7.41 -2.68
N GLU A 170 13.49 -8.07 -3.83
CA GLU A 170 14.53 -9.07 -4.12
C GLU A 170 15.93 -8.48 -3.93
N GLN A 171 16.20 -7.29 -4.46
CA GLN A 171 17.49 -6.59 -4.38
C GLN A 171 17.84 -6.05 -2.97
N ASP A 172 16.85 -5.63 -2.18
CA ASP A 172 17.09 -4.91 -0.91
C ASP A 172 17.38 -5.81 0.32
N LYS A 173 17.43 -7.15 0.19
CA LYS A 173 17.68 -8.10 1.30
C LYS A 173 16.88 -7.84 2.60
N LEU A 174 15.68 -7.26 2.50
CA LEU A 174 14.63 -7.28 3.53
C LEU A 174 14.38 -8.67 4.12
#